data_AF-A0A409XYM3-F1
#
_entry.id   AF-A0A409XYM3-F1
#
_cell.length_a   1.000
_cell.length_b   1.000
_cell.length_c   1.000
_cell.angle_alpha   90.00
_cell.angle_beta   90.00
_cell.angle_gamma   90.00
#
_symmetry.space_group_name_H-M   'P 1'
#
loop_
_entity.id
_entity.type
_entity.pdbx_description
1 polymer ?
#
loop_
_entity_poly.entity_id
_entity_poly.type
_entity_poly.pdbx_seq_one_letter_code
_entity_poly.pdbx_strand_id
1 'polypeptide(L)'
;MPFSPPEEELTQAVIDLKSKNPQLGISKVHALLLQSHPDWIVSEKRTRKVLQHQGLIVSPALATSSIPEPAVYPSSKIIYSLDIHQWSPKIAVKYFNKKKGKGLIAVSDIEEGESIWREDPFIIAPEWEIFDMQQSSTACSYCTTPLQPDSPLTNPCAASSSSSFCPARYCNRLCTARSGKAHPLLCPAQNPASVPLIKYAKDVQWMALHALAHCTSRLLQANQLRDSSTLKSDWEIYKGLAELGLEDRYKYSYKSASAPEPDRGTWQKAYKLYIEAFKEPKSAQAKKKLDQILKNPLPPDVEAELFSYEGFLRGLGRMSLNLEAHGGLYALHSHLNHSCDPNISVRHLDQRNALSRITVIAKRPIKAGEELLVTYVNPKLGYKARQDELRGWGFGACTCSRCIEEAKMMNQAPATNDELDDLADELKAGLGVV
;
A
#
# COMPACT_ATOMS: atom_id res chain seq x y z
N MET A 1 -42.31 26.60 -28.63
CA MET A 1 -43.36 25.79 -27.99
C MET A 1 -42.66 24.66 -27.26
N PRO A 2 -43.01 24.38 -25.99
CA PRO A 2 -42.40 23.28 -25.26
C PRO A 2 -42.68 21.96 -25.96
N PHE A 3 -41.67 21.11 -26.16
CA PHE A 3 -41.80 19.83 -26.86
C PHE A 3 -41.09 18.70 -26.13
N SER A 4 -41.54 17.47 -26.33
CA SER A 4 -40.87 16.28 -25.77
C SER A 4 -39.74 15.84 -26.70
N PRO A 5 -38.47 15.84 -26.26
CA PRO A 5 -37.34 15.50 -27.12
C PRO A 5 -37.34 14.01 -27.54
N PRO A 6 -36.72 13.67 -28.68
CA PRO A 6 -36.40 12.30 -29.05
C PRO A 6 -35.57 11.60 -27.96
N GLU A 7 -35.67 10.26 -27.89
CA GLU A 7 -35.05 9.48 -26.82
C GLU A 7 -33.51 9.51 -26.88
N GLU A 8 -32.94 9.57 -28.09
CA GLU A 8 -31.50 9.64 -28.33
C GLU A 8 -30.90 10.96 -27.83
N GLU A 9 -31.51 12.10 -28.18
CA GLU A 9 -31.10 13.44 -27.72
C GLU A 9 -31.22 13.57 -26.19
N LEU A 10 -32.32 13.07 -25.62
CA LEU A 10 -32.51 13.04 -24.17
C LEU A 10 -31.43 12.20 -23.47
N THR A 11 -31.09 11.05 -24.06
CA THR A 11 -30.08 10.14 -23.50
C THR A 11 -28.70 10.79 -23.47
N GLN A 12 -28.29 11.42 -24.58
CA GLN A 12 -27.00 12.10 -24.66
C GLN A 12 -26.91 13.27 -23.66
N ALA A 13 -27.95 14.11 -23.56
CA ALA A 13 -27.98 15.23 -22.62
C ALA A 13 -27.90 14.77 -21.16
N VAL A 14 -28.58 13.68 -20.81
CA VAL A 14 -28.54 13.10 -19.45
C VAL A 14 -27.15 12.50 -19.13
N ILE A 15 -26.51 11.83 -20.10
CA ILE A 15 -25.15 11.30 -19.96
C ILE A 15 -24.15 12.45 -19.74
N ASP A 16 -24.23 13.52 -20.54
CA ASP A 16 -23.33 14.67 -20.44
C ASP A 16 -23.49 15.43 -19.12
N LEU A 17 -24.72 15.58 -18.63
CA LEU A 17 -24.97 16.18 -17.33
C LEU A 17 -24.43 15.33 -16.19
N LYS A 18 -24.54 14.00 -16.30
CA LYS A 18 -24.02 13.06 -15.31
C LYS A 18 -22.51 12.93 -15.35
N SER A 19 -21.88 12.99 -16.52
CA SER A 19 -20.42 12.94 -16.66
C SER A 19 -19.75 14.19 -16.05
N LYS A 20 -20.37 15.36 -16.22
CA LYS A 20 -19.95 16.61 -15.56
C LYS A 20 -20.28 16.65 -14.07
N ASN A 21 -21.32 15.92 -13.63
CA ASN A 21 -21.78 15.92 -12.24
C ASN A 21 -22.04 14.48 -11.71
N PRO A 22 -21.00 13.65 -11.50
CA PRO A 22 -21.16 12.21 -11.23
C PRO A 22 -21.94 11.89 -9.96
N GLN A 23 -21.95 12.82 -9.00
CA GLN A 23 -22.49 12.64 -7.65
C GLN A 23 -23.99 12.98 -7.54
N LEU A 24 -24.61 13.58 -8.57
CA LEU A 24 -25.98 14.06 -8.48
C LEU A 24 -27.00 12.92 -8.61
N GLY A 25 -27.96 12.87 -7.69
CA GLY A 25 -29.12 11.96 -7.77
C GLY A 25 -30.11 12.36 -8.86
N ILE A 26 -31.04 11.45 -9.17
CA ILE A 26 -32.00 11.57 -10.29
C ILE A 26 -32.73 12.92 -10.30
N SER A 27 -33.28 13.37 -9.17
CA SER A 27 -34.06 14.62 -9.11
C SER A 27 -33.20 15.88 -9.36
N LYS A 28 -31.93 15.88 -8.95
CA LYS A 28 -31.00 17.01 -9.21
C LYS A 28 -30.53 17.04 -10.67
N VAL A 29 -30.26 15.87 -11.25
CA VAL A 29 -29.96 15.76 -12.69
C VAL A 29 -31.17 16.19 -13.53
N HIS A 30 -32.39 15.82 -13.11
CA HIS A 30 -33.62 16.23 -13.78
C HIS A 30 -33.83 17.76 -13.73
N ALA A 31 -33.60 18.39 -12.58
CA ALA A 31 -33.67 19.85 -12.46
C ALA A 31 -32.65 20.56 -13.36
N LEU A 32 -31.40 20.07 -13.41
CA LEU A 32 -30.36 20.61 -14.30
C LEU A 32 -30.67 20.42 -15.78
N LEU A 33 -31.31 19.30 -16.13
CA LEU A 33 -31.76 19.01 -17.49
C LEU A 33 -32.79 20.04 -17.96
N LEU A 34 -33.82 20.32 -17.14
CA LEU A 34 -34.83 21.32 -17.46
C LEU A 34 -34.26 22.76 -17.43
N GLN A 35 -33.23 23.01 -16.62
CA GLN A 35 -32.52 24.30 -16.62
C GLN A 35 -31.68 24.49 -17.88
N SER A 36 -31.02 23.43 -18.35
CA SER A 36 -30.14 23.47 -19.54
C SER A 36 -30.92 23.41 -20.85
N HIS A 37 -32.16 22.88 -20.83
CA HIS A 37 -33.05 22.79 -21.97
C HIS A 37 -34.46 23.29 -21.60
N PRO A 38 -34.69 24.62 -21.54
CA PRO A 38 -35.95 25.20 -21.07
C PRO A 38 -37.18 24.87 -21.94
N ASP A 39 -36.95 24.56 -23.22
CA ASP A 39 -38.00 24.22 -24.18
C ASP A 39 -38.42 22.74 -24.13
N TRP A 40 -37.78 21.91 -23.29
CA TRP A 40 -38.06 20.48 -23.21
C TRP A 40 -39.14 20.15 -22.18
N ILE A 41 -40.11 19.32 -22.58
CA ILE A 41 -41.05 18.66 -21.67
C ILE A 41 -40.55 17.24 -21.41
N VAL A 42 -39.90 17.04 -20.27
CA VAL A 42 -39.41 15.73 -19.82
C VAL A 42 -39.94 15.49 -18.41
N SER A 43 -40.44 14.29 -18.13
CA SER A 43 -40.83 13.91 -16.76
C SER A 43 -39.64 13.33 -16.00
N GLU A 44 -39.61 13.50 -14.67
CA GLU A 44 -38.57 12.88 -13.83
C GLU A 44 -38.54 11.35 -14.02
N LYS A 45 -39.69 10.73 -14.26
CA LYS A 45 -39.79 9.29 -14.56
C LYS A 45 -39.03 8.91 -15.84
N ARG A 46 -39.07 9.76 -16.87
CA ARG A 46 -38.36 9.53 -18.14
C ARG A 46 -36.85 9.75 -17.96
N THR A 47 -36.43 10.81 -17.25
CA THR A 47 -35.02 11.01 -16.86
C THR A 47 -34.50 9.86 -16.00
N ARG A 48 -35.31 9.37 -15.06
CA ARG A 48 -35.00 8.19 -14.24
C ARG A 48 -34.75 7.00 -15.13
N LYS A 49 -35.68 6.61 -16.00
CA LYS A 49 -35.54 5.47 -16.92
C LYS A 49 -34.25 5.53 -17.73
N VAL A 50 -33.91 6.69 -18.30
CA VAL A 50 -32.65 6.90 -19.01
C VAL A 50 -31.45 6.69 -18.09
N LEU A 51 -31.44 7.28 -16.88
CA LEU A 51 -30.37 7.05 -15.90
C LEU A 51 -30.26 5.57 -15.46
N GLN A 52 -31.38 4.84 -15.34
CA GLN A 52 -31.37 3.41 -14.99
C GLN A 52 -30.81 2.57 -16.13
N HIS A 53 -31.29 2.82 -17.34
CA HIS A 53 -30.86 2.10 -18.54
C HIS A 53 -29.37 2.32 -18.83
N GLN A 54 -28.86 3.51 -18.55
CA GLN A 54 -27.44 3.85 -18.73
C GLN A 54 -26.56 3.49 -17.51
N GLY A 55 -27.10 2.87 -16.45
CA GLY A 55 -26.34 2.53 -15.25
C GLY A 55 -25.82 3.75 -14.47
N LEU A 56 -26.41 4.92 -14.66
CA LEU A 56 -26.00 6.21 -14.12
C LEU A 56 -26.73 6.58 -12.82
N ILE A 57 -27.42 5.63 -12.20
CA ILE A 57 -28.02 5.80 -10.88
C ILE A 57 -26.93 5.64 -9.83
N VAL A 58 -26.85 6.59 -8.90
CA VAL A 58 -26.16 6.35 -7.63
C VAL A 58 -27.08 5.44 -6.83
N SER A 59 -26.72 4.17 -6.65
CA SER A 59 -27.52 3.24 -5.83
C SER A 59 -27.85 3.89 -4.49
N PRO A 60 -29.11 3.83 -4.02
CA PRO A 60 -29.38 4.21 -2.65
C PRO A 60 -28.60 3.22 -1.78
N ALA A 61 -27.61 3.73 -1.05
CA ALA A 61 -27.11 3.02 0.11
C ALA A 61 -28.34 2.63 0.95
N LEU A 62 -28.42 1.35 1.33
CA LEU A 62 -29.37 0.88 2.34
C LEU A 62 -29.47 1.94 3.44
N ALA A 63 -30.68 2.44 3.64
CA ALA A 63 -30.96 3.52 4.55
C ALA A 63 -30.70 3.07 5.99
N THR A 64 -29.44 3.08 6.41
CA THR A 64 -29.08 3.33 7.80
C THR A 64 -28.97 4.83 7.96
N SER A 65 -29.77 5.37 8.87
CA SER A 65 -29.77 6.76 9.33
C SER A 65 -28.41 7.14 9.94
N SER A 66 -27.45 7.38 9.07
CA SER A 66 -26.16 7.99 9.39
C SER A 66 -25.85 8.95 8.24
N ILE A 67 -25.57 10.21 8.58
CA ILE A 67 -24.95 11.19 7.69
C ILE A 67 -23.90 10.46 6.84
N PRO A 68 -23.91 10.53 5.48
CA PRO A 68 -22.90 9.85 4.68
C PRO A 68 -21.55 10.43 5.07
N GLU A 69 -20.78 9.66 5.84
CA GLU A 69 -19.44 10.07 6.22
C GLU A 69 -18.62 10.32 4.96
N PRO A 70 -17.84 11.41 4.91
CA PRO A 70 -17.03 11.73 3.75
C PRO A 70 -16.07 10.58 3.47
N ALA A 71 -15.95 10.19 2.19
CA ALA A 71 -15.01 9.15 1.78
C ALA A 71 -13.59 9.48 2.28
N VAL A 72 -13.03 8.57 3.07
CA VAL A 72 -11.67 8.68 3.60
C VAL A 72 -10.72 8.04 2.59
N TYR A 73 -9.75 8.82 2.13
CA TYR A 73 -8.70 8.37 1.21
C TYR A 73 -7.37 8.34 1.96
N PRO A 74 -6.42 7.47 1.55
CA PRO A 74 -5.06 7.53 2.05
C PRO A 74 -4.47 8.93 1.91
N SER A 75 -3.96 9.47 3.00
CA SER A 75 -3.24 10.74 2.98
C SER A 75 -1.75 10.50 2.74
N SER A 76 -1.09 11.37 1.99
CA SER A 76 0.36 11.32 1.76
C SER A 76 0.92 12.73 1.67
N LYS A 77 2.21 12.89 1.96
CA LYS A 77 2.90 14.19 1.90
C LYS A 77 4.07 14.12 0.93
N ILE A 78 4.26 15.21 0.18
CA ILE A 78 5.49 15.41 -0.60
C ILE A 78 6.63 15.62 0.38
N ILE A 79 7.73 14.90 0.16
CA ILE A 79 8.96 15.03 0.93
C ILE A 79 9.85 16.01 0.17
N TYR A 80 9.75 17.30 0.48
CA TYR A 80 10.49 18.34 -0.25
C TYR A 80 12.01 18.26 -0.08
N SER A 81 12.49 17.66 1.02
CA SER A 81 13.91 17.42 1.28
C SER A 81 14.46 16.21 0.55
N LEU A 82 13.62 15.44 -0.14
CA LEU A 82 14.04 14.25 -0.86
C LEU A 82 14.66 14.66 -2.20
N ASP A 83 15.97 14.53 -2.33
CA ASP A 83 16.64 14.75 -3.61
C ASP A 83 16.31 13.62 -4.58
N ILE A 84 15.44 13.91 -5.54
CA ILE A 84 15.00 12.94 -6.56
C ILE A 84 16.09 12.72 -7.62
N HIS A 85 16.95 13.72 -7.85
CA HIS A 85 17.99 13.66 -8.88
C HIS A 85 19.04 12.60 -8.59
N GLN A 86 19.22 12.20 -7.32
CA GLN A 86 20.11 11.09 -6.95
C GLN A 86 19.67 9.75 -7.56
N TRP A 87 18.38 9.59 -7.90
CA TRP A 87 17.85 8.39 -8.54
C TRP A 87 17.69 8.55 -10.03
N SER A 88 17.09 9.66 -10.47
CA SER A 88 16.90 9.93 -11.89
C SER A 88 16.59 11.41 -12.14
N PRO A 89 17.28 12.06 -13.10
CA PRO A 89 16.93 13.42 -13.51
C PRO A 89 15.69 13.48 -14.41
N LYS A 90 15.15 12.34 -14.84
CA LYS A 90 14.01 12.26 -15.76
C LYS A 90 12.65 12.23 -15.06
N ILE A 91 12.60 12.32 -13.74
CA ILE A 91 11.35 12.23 -12.96
C ILE A 91 11.24 13.34 -11.92
N ALA A 92 10.01 13.68 -11.55
CA ALA A 92 9.70 14.61 -10.47
C ALA A 92 8.47 14.18 -9.68
N VAL A 93 8.37 14.61 -8.42
CA VAL A 93 7.19 14.40 -7.57
C VAL A 93 6.13 15.44 -7.91
N LYS A 94 4.87 15.00 -8.05
CA LYS A 94 3.70 15.86 -8.27
C LYS A 94 2.59 15.49 -7.29
N TYR A 95 1.94 16.49 -6.70
CA TYR A 95 0.67 16.27 -5.99
C TYR A 95 -0.49 16.39 -6.98
N PHE A 96 -1.38 15.39 -7.01
CA PHE A 96 -2.50 15.34 -7.94
C PHE A 96 -3.77 15.91 -7.32
N ASN A 97 -4.24 15.31 -6.22
CA ASN A 97 -5.43 15.74 -5.47
C ASN A 97 -5.58 14.89 -4.20
N LYS A 98 -6.63 15.14 -3.40
CA LYS A 98 -6.90 14.40 -2.16
C LYS A 98 -7.14 12.89 -2.36
N LYS A 99 -7.69 12.47 -3.52
CA LYS A 99 -8.02 11.07 -3.80
C LYS A 99 -6.79 10.27 -4.24
N LYS A 100 -5.95 10.87 -5.09
CA LYS A 100 -4.76 10.23 -5.67
C LYS A 100 -3.48 10.48 -4.86
N GLY A 101 -3.44 11.58 -4.10
CA GLY A 101 -2.27 11.97 -3.33
C GLY A 101 -1.10 12.45 -4.21
N LYS A 102 0.11 12.13 -3.77
CA LYS A 102 1.35 12.36 -4.53
C LYS A 102 1.57 11.27 -5.59
N GLY A 103 2.37 11.59 -6.60
CA GLY A 103 2.75 10.70 -7.70
C GLY A 103 4.10 11.09 -8.28
N LEU A 104 4.63 10.27 -9.18
CA LEU A 104 5.82 10.59 -9.98
C LEU A 104 5.42 10.88 -11.43
N ILE A 105 5.98 11.93 -12.02
CA ILE A 105 5.82 12.25 -13.44
C ILE A 105 7.17 12.22 -14.15
N ALA A 106 7.17 11.94 -15.45
CA ALA A 106 8.32 12.13 -16.31
C ALA A 106 8.51 13.63 -16.59
N VAL A 107 9.75 14.12 -16.52
CA VAL A 107 10.11 15.50 -16.92
C VAL A 107 10.78 15.57 -18.29
N SER A 108 11.15 14.41 -18.84
CA SER A 108 11.64 14.23 -20.20
C SER A 108 11.16 12.87 -20.74
N ASP A 109 11.31 12.65 -22.04
CA ASP A 109 10.93 11.38 -22.65
C ASP A 109 11.81 10.22 -22.12
N ILE A 110 11.14 9.09 -21.84
CA ILE A 110 11.75 7.84 -21.36
C ILE A 110 11.44 6.76 -22.38
N GLU A 111 12.47 6.04 -22.81
CA GLU A 111 12.36 5.00 -23.82
C GLU A 111 11.85 3.67 -23.22
N GLU A 112 11.22 2.84 -24.04
CA GLU A 112 10.85 1.48 -23.62
C GLU A 112 12.10 0.66 -23.24
N GLY A 113 12.02 -0.08 -22.13
CA GLY A 113 13.13 -0.87 -21.61
C GLY A 113 14.18 -0.05 -20.84
N GLU A 114 14.06 1.28 -20.79
CA GLU A 114 14.97 2.13 -20.04
C GLU A 114 14.87 1.85 -18.53
N SER A 115 16.02 1.62 -17.87
CA SER A 115 16.12 1.56 -16.42
C SER A 115 16.07 2.98 -15.84
N ILE A 116 14.89 3.40 -15.40
CA ILE A 116 14.61 4.77 -14.92
C ILE A 116 15.41 5.06 -13.64
N TRP A 117 15.38 4.15 -12.65
CA TRP A 117 16.24 4.24 -11.45
C TRP A 117 16.43 2.88 -10.77
N ARG A 118 17.38 2.84 -9.82
CA ARG A 118 17.58 1.74 -8.87
C ARG A 118 17.55 2.28 -7.46
N GLU A 119 16.93 1.56 -6.54
CA GLU A 119 16.74 2.02 -5.17
C GLU A 119 17.07 0.93 -4.15
N ASP A 120 17.91 1.28 -3.17
CA ASP A 120 18.13 0.48 -1.96
C ASP A 120 16.97 0.73 -0.97
N PRO A 121 16.53 -0.30 -0.23
CA PRO A 121 15.38 -0.18 0.63
C PRO A 121 15.69 0.68 1.86
N PHE A 122 14.69 1.46 2.27
CA PHE A 122 14.67 2.18 3.53
C PHE A 122 14.68 1.20 4.73
N ILE A 123 13.82 0.20 4.69
CA ILE A 123 13.88 -0.99 5.56
C ILE A 123 13.50 -2.24 4.75
N ILE A 124 13.86 -3.41 5.27
CA ILE A 124 13.40 -4.69 4.74
C ILE A 124 12.78 -5.46 5.89
N ALA A 125 11.49 -5.76 5.78
CA ALA A 125 10.83 -6.78 6.58
C ALA A 125 10.68 -8.01 5.70
N PRO A 126 11.59 -9.00 5.79
CA PRO A 126 11.57 -10.14 4.89
C PRO A 126 10.27 -10.93 4.99
N GLU A 127 9.82 -11.43 3.85
CA GLU A 127 8.77 -12.44 3.78
C GLU A 127 9.09 -13.63 4.69
N TRP A 128 8.06 -14.34 5.16
CA TRP A 128 8.23 -15.32 6.23
C TRP A 128 9.18 -16.48 5.88
N GLU A 129 9.22 -16.90 4.62
CA GLU A 129 10.20 -17.90 4.15
C GLU A 129 11.65 -17.41 4.27
N ILE A 130 11.91 -16.17 3.86
CA ILE A 130 13.23 -15.54 3.99
C ILE A 130 13.55 -15.26 5.46
N PHE A 131 12.56 -14.84 6.24
CA PHE A 131 12.71 -14.67 7.68
C PHE A 131 13.15 -15.98 8.34
N ASP A 132 12.59 -17.11 7.92
CA ASP A 132 12.95 -18.43 8.42
C ASP A 132 14.39 -18.82 8.06
N MET A 133 14.80 -18.51 6.83
CA MET A 133 16.21 -18.63 6.44
C MET A 133 17.13 -17.75 7.30
N GLN A 134 16.71 -16.53 7.65
CA GLN A 134 17.49 -15.68 8.56
C GLN A 134 17.54 -16.26 9.98
N GLN A 135 16.45 -16.85 10.48
CA GLN A 135 16.44 -17.51 11.79
C GLN A 135 17.31 -18.77 11.81
N SER A 136 17.45 -19.47 10.68
CA SER A 136 18.38 -20.59 10.51
C SER A 136 19.80 -20.16 10.10
N SER A 137 20.12 -18.86 10.10
CA SER A 137 21.43 -18.33 9.70
C SER A 137 21.84 -18.64 8.25
N THR A 138 20.89 -18.95 7.36
CA THR A 138 21.10 -19.29 5.94
C THR A 138 20.73 -18.16 4.96
N ALA A 139 20.25 -17.02 5.46
CA ALA A 139 20.09 -15.79 4.68
C ALA A 139 20.68 -14.59 5.41
N CYS A 140 21.16 -13.61 4.65
CA CYS A 140 21.68 -12.37 5.19
C CYS A 140 20.57 -11.62 5.94
N SER A 141 20.81 -11.31 7.21
CA SER A 141 19.86 -10.58 8.06
C SER A 141 19.71 -9.10 7.72
N TYR A 142 20.51 -8.59 6.77
CA TYR A 142 20.36 -7.25 6.22
C TYR A 142 19.75 -7.27 4.83
N CYS A 143 20.45 -7.83 3.83
CA CYS A 143 20.05 -7.71 2.42
C CYS A 143 19.24 -8.89 1.87
N THR A 144 18.83 -9.84 2.74
CA THR A 144 18.04 -11.04 2.44
C THR A 144 18.65 -12.05 1.47
N THR A 145 19.85 -11.78 0.92
CA THR A 145 20.58 -12.72 0.06
C THR A 145 20.81 -14.06 0.79
N PRO A 146 20.40 -15.20 0.19
CA PRO A 146 20.79 -16.52 0.68
C PRO A 146 22.31 -16.64 0.82
N LEU A 147 22.75 -17.16 1.95
CA LEU A 147 24.17 -17.28 2.26
C LEU A 147 24.70 -18.59 1.68
N GLN A 148 25.88 -18.52 1.06
CA GLN A 148 26.62 -19.71 0.72
C GLN A 148 27.17 -20.35 2.01
N PRO A 149 26.96 -21.66 2.23
CA PRO A 149 27.58 -22.38 3.32
C PRO A 149 29.10 -22.13 3.35
N ASP A 150 29.65 -21.96 4.55
CA ASP A 150 31.10 -21.81 4.81
C ASP A 150 31.80 -20.64 4.09
N SER A 151 31.06 -19.69 3.53
CA SER A 151 31.66 -18.50 2.92
C SER A 151 32.45 -17.70 3.97
N PRO A 152 33.76 -17.44 3.75
CA PRO A 152 34.60 -16.71 4.71
C PRO A 152 34.23 -15.23 4.80
N LEU A 153 33.36 -14.74 3.91
CA LEU A 153 32.84 -13.38 3.92
C LEU A 153 31.65 -13.21 4.88
N THR A 154 31.04 -14.31 5.33
CA THR A 154 29.88 -14.26 6.21
C THR A 154 30.31 -13.85 7.62
N ASN A 155 29.73 -12.75 8.12
CA ASN A 155 30.01 -12.23 9.45
C ASN A 155 28.83 -12.50 10.39
N PRO A 156 29.05 -13.04 11.60
CA PRO A 156 28.01 -13.16 12.60
C PRO A 156 27.70 -11.81 13.26
N CYS A 157 26.52 -11.70 13.86
CA CYS A 157 26.23 -10.61 14.80
C CYS A 157 27.27 -10.56 15.92
N ALA A 158 27.95 -9.42 16.06
CA ALA A 158 28.99 -9.23 17.07
C ALA A 158 28.48 -9.32 18.52
N ALA A 159 27.18 -9.10 18.75
CA ALA A 159 26.57 -9.26 20.06
C ALA A 159 26.14 -10.70 20.38
N SER A 160 26.22 -11.62 19.41
CA SER A 160 25.88 -13.01 19.64
C SER A 160 26.95 -13.68 20.50
N SER A 161 26.51 -14.40 21.54
CA SER A 161 27.37 -15.18 22.42
C SER A 161 26.67 -16.49 22.82
N SER A 162 27.38 -17.37 23.53
CA SER A 162 26.81 -18.63 24.04
C SER A 162 25.68 -18.39 25.06
N SER A 163 25.73 -17.31 25.83
CA SER A 163 24.71 -16.94 26.83
C SER A 163 23.63 -16.00 26.29
N SER A 164 23.81 -15.44 25.10
CA SER A 164 22.84 -14.55 24.44
C SER A 164 22.98 -14.72 22.93
N PHE A 165 22.32 -15.75 22.41
CA PHE A 165 22.41 -16.12 21.01
C PHE A 165 21.62 -15.18 20.10
N CYS A 166 22.19 -14.85 18.94
CA CYS A 166 21.51 -14.16 17.85
C CYS A 166 21.78 -14.91 16.53
N PRO A 167 20.73 -15.31 15.78
CA PRO A 167 20.90 -16.04 14.53
C PRO A 167 21.43 -15.17 13.38
N ALA A 168 21.54 -13.86 13.58
CA ALA A 168 21.87 -12.97 12.48
C ALA A 168 23.26 -13.22 11.90
N ARG A 169 23.29 -13.29 10.57
CA ARG A 169 24.48 -13.44 9.73
C ARG A 169 24.43 -12.42 8.59
N TYR A 170 25.58 -11.91 8.19
CA TYR A 170 25.69 -10.89 7.15
C TYR A 170 26.65 -11.35 6.05
N CYS A 171 26.25 -11.25 4.78
CA CYS A 171 27.04 -11.75 3.65
C CYS A 171 28.40 -11.06 3.48
N ASN A 172 28.59 -9.87 4.07
CA ASN A 172 29.85 -9.14 4.08
C ASN A 172 29.87 -8.05 5.18
N ARG A 173 31.02 -7.40 5.36
CA ARG A 173 31.22 -6.29 6.31
C ARG A 173 30.32 -5.09 6.02
N LEU A 174 29.98 -4.82 4.76
CA LEU A 174 29.09 -3.71 4.40
C LEU A 174 27.67 -3.96 4.93
N CYS A 175 27.14 -5.17 4.77
CA CYS A 175 25.85 -5.56 5.34
C CYS A 175 25.87 -5.53 6.87
N THR A 176 26.98 -5.95 7.49
CA THR A 176 27.16 -5.83 8.94
C THR A 176 27.05 -4.38 9.39
N ALA A 177 27.81 -3.47 8.76
CA ALA A 177 27.80 -2.04 9.07
C ALA A 177 26.41 -1.41 8.84
N ARG A 178 25.78 -1.70 7.69
CA ARG A 178 24.46 -1.15 7.35
C ARG A 178 23.34 -1.69 8.25
N SER A 179 23.45 -2.94 8.73
CA SER A 179 22.49 -3.53 9.67
C SER A 179 22.41 -2.78 11.00
N GLY A 180 23.49 -2.09 11.41
CA GLY A 180 23.52 -1.29 12.63
C GLY A 180 22.42 -0.22 12.70
N LYS A 181 21.87 0.18 11.55
CA LYS A 181 20.73 1.11 11.48
C LYS A 181 19.45 0.59 12.10
N ALA A 182 19.27 -0.73 12.25
CA ALA A 182 18.05 -1.30 12.83
C ALA A 182 18.37 -2.49 13.75
N HIS A 183 19.21 -3.41 13.30
CA HIS A 183 19.43 -4.69 13.96
C HIS A 183 19.57 -4.65 15.50
N PRO A 184 20.31 -3.72 16.15
CA PRO A 184 20.50 -3.82 17.59
C PRO A 184 19.19 -3.81 18.41
N LEU A 185 18.15 -3.10 17.96
CA LEU A 185 16.85 -3.08 18.65
C LEU A 185 15.96 -4.29 18.33
N LEU A 186 16.28 -5.04 17.27
CA LEU A 186 15.61 -6.30 16.90
C LEU A 186 16.47 -7.54 17.21
N CYS A 187 17.65 -7.33 17.79
CA CYS A 187 18.62 -8.38 18.06
C CYS A 187 18.22 -9.11 19.35
N PRO A 188 17.95 -10.42 19.34
CA PRO A 188 17.59 -11.16 20.56
C PRO A 188 18.64 -11.05 21.67
N ALA A 189 19.91 -10.92 21.31
CA ALA A 189 21.02 -10.78 22.25
C ALA A 189 21.07 -9.38 22.91
N GLN A 190 20.78 -8.32 22.15
CA GLN A 190 20.88 -6.93 22.63
C GLN A 190 19.54 -6.41 23.16
N ASN A 191 18.43 -6.70 22.51
CA ASN A 191 17.08 -6.36 22.94
C ASN A 191 16.16 -7.60 22.95
N PRO A 192 16.24 -8.44 23.99
CA PRO A 192 15.40 -9.64 24.10
C PRO A 192 13.90 -9.32 24.18
N ALA A 193 13.51 -8.09 24.56
CA ALA A 193 12.10 -7.69 24.61
C ALA A 193 11.46 -7.56 23.21
N SER A 194 12.25 -7.47 22.14
CA SER A 194 11.74 -7.48 20.77
C SER A 194 11.27 -8.86 20.29
N VAL A 195 11.77 -9.95 20.89
CA VAL A 195 11.52 -11.33 20.43
C VAL A 195 10.04 -11.69 20.45
N PRO A 196 9.27 -11.43 21.52
CA PRO A 196 7.84 -11.74 21.54
C PRO A 196 7.04 -11.00 20.48
N LEU A 197 7.40 -9.74 20.17
CA LEU A 197 6.74 -8.94 19.13
C LEU A 197 6.95 -9.56 17.74
N ILE A 198 8.20 -9.86 17.38
CA ILE A 198 8.54 -10.44 16.08
C ILE A 198 7.94 -11.84 15.95
N LYS A 199 8.00 -12.65 17.02
CA LYS A 199 7.32 -13.94 17.05
C LYS A 199 5.83 -13.79 16.82
N TYR A 200 5.17 -12.84 17.49
CA TYR A 200 3.73 -12.64 17.32
C TYR A 200 3.37 -12.20 15.89
N ALA A 201 4.15 -11.29 15.30
CA ALA A 201 3.99 -10.89 13.91
C ALA A 201 4.08 -12.09 12.96
N LYS A 202 5.04 -13.00 13.17
CA LYS A 202 5.14 -14.25 12.41
C LYS A 202 3.94 -15.17 12.66
N ASP A 203 3.60 -15.44 13.92
CA ASP A 203 2.54 -16.39 14.27
C ASP A 203 1.18 -15.99 13.65
N VAL A 204 0.91 -14.69 13.54
CA VAL A 204 -0.31 -14.16 12.88
C VAL A 204 -0.10 -13.74 11.43
N GLN A 205 1.07 -14.05 10.85
CA GLN A 205 1.44 -13.76 9.46
C GLN A 205 1.30 -12.27 9.06
N TRP A 206 1.54 -11.35 9.99
CA TRP A 206 1.25 -9.93 9.80
C TRP A 206 2.47 -9.10 9.38
N MET A 207 2.68 -8.99 8.07
CA MET A 207 3.81 -8.26 7.49
C MET A 207 3.86 -6.77 7.85
N ALA A 208 2.71 -6.11 8.01
CA ALA A 208 2.67 -4.70 8.42
C ALA A 208 3.27 -4.49 9.82
N LEU A 209 3.02 -5.41 10.76
CA LEU A 209 3.63 -5.36 12.10
C LEU A 209 5.13 -5.62 12.04
N HIS A 210 5.57 -6.57 11.20
CA HIS A 210 6.98 -6.84 10.97
C HIS A 210 7.70 -5.61 10.42
N ALA A 211 7.18 -5.00 9.37
CA ALA A 211 7.71 -3.77 8.76
C ALA A 211 7.72 -2.59 9.72
N LEU A 212 6.67 -2.42 10.54
CA LEU A 212 6.62 -1.35 11.52
C LEU A 212 7.73 -1.54 12.57
N ALA A 213 7.97 -2.76 13.05
CA ALA A 213 9.06 -3.02 13.99
C ALA A 213 10.44 -2.65 13.42
N HIS A 214 10.72 -2.97 12.15
CA HIS A 214 11.95 -2.55 11.46
C HIS A 214 12.04 -1.04 11.27
N CYS A 215 10.94 -0.39 10.91
CA CYS A 215 10.88 1.05 10.72
C CYS A 215 11.11 1.81 12.04
N THR A 216 10.42 1.42 13.10
CA THR A 216 10.59 1.97 14.45
C THR A 216 12.01 1.77 14.92
N SER A 217 12.54 0.57 14.76
CA SER A 217 13.93 0.26 15.08
C SER A 217 14.91 1.18 14.35
N ARG A 218 14.66 1.50 13.08
CA ARG A 218 15.48 2.43 12.31
C ARG A 218 15.43 3.85 12.84
N LEU A 219 14.23 4.37 13.08
CA LEU A 219 14.03 5.73 13.60
C LEU A 219 14.67 5.91 14.98
N LEU A 220 14.50 4.92 15.87
CA LEU A 220 15.08 4.95 17.20
C LEU A 220 16.62 4.95 17.16
N GLN A 221 17.23 4.15 16.26
CA GLN A 221 18.69 4.15 16.07
C GLN A 221 19.19 5.46 15.44
N ALA A 222 18.46 6.02 14.47
CA ALA A 222 18.79 7.32 13.90
C ALA A 222 18.83 8.42 14.97
N ASN A 223 17.93 8.37 15.96
CA ASN A 223 17.95 9.28 17.11
C ASN A 223 19.18 9.11 18.05
N GLN A 224 19.85 7.95 18.00
CA GLN A 224 21.06 7.71 18.79
C GLN A 224 22.34 8.24 18.13
N LEU A 225 22.27 8.62 16.86
CA LEU A 225 23.40 9.20 16.15
C LEU A 225 23.68 10.63 16.65
N ARG A 226 24.94 11.04 16.60
CA ARG A 226 25.34 12.43 16.93
C ARG A 226 24.79 13.43 15.92
N ASP A 227 24.60 13.00 14.68
CA ASP A 227 24.01 13.79 13.61
C ASP A 227 22.47 13.71 13.65
N SER A 228 21.83 14.82 13.99
CA SER A 228 20.37 14.93 14.03
C SER A 228 19.73 14.97 12.64
N SER A 229 20.50 15.23 11.57
CA SER A 229 19.98 15.28 10.21
C SER A 229 19.48 13.92 9.71
N THR A 230 20.11 12.84 10.18
CA THR A 230 19.72 11.47 9.83
C THR A 230 18.31 11.14 10.36
N LEU A 231 18.02 11.42 11.64
CA LEU A 231 16.66 11.23 12.18
C LEU A 231 15.65 12.08 11.42
N LYS A 232 15.98 13.36 11.16
CA LYS A 232 15.09 14.27 10.44
C LYS A 232 14.74 13.71 9.05
N SER A 233 15.74 13.26 8.29
CA SER A 233 15.52 12.69 6.95
C SER A 233 14.68 11.42 7.00
N ASP A 234 15.02 10.48 7.88
CA ASP A 234 14.28 9.22 8.04
C ASP A 234 12.83 9.48 8.52
N TRP A 235 12.62 10.50 9.37
CA TRP A 235 11.31 10.90 9.86
C TRP A 235 10.42 11.51 8.77
N GLU A 236 10.98 12.39 7.94
CA GLU A 236 10.27 12.96 6.79
C GLU A 236 9.86 11.87 5.79
N ILE A 237 10.73 10.86 5.56
CA ILE A 237 10.36 9.68 4.77
C ILE A 237 9.18 8.96 5.40
N TYR A 238 9.26 8.61 6.69
CA TYR A 238 8.20 7.90 7.40
C TYR A 238 6.86 8.64 7.34
N LYS A 239 6.83 9.94 7.63
CA LYS A 239 5.63 10.79 7.59
C LYS A 239 5.13 11.05 6.17
N GLY A 240 6.01 10.97 5.18
CA GLY A 240 5.70 11.12 3.76
C GLY A 240 4.95 9.95 3.14
N LEU A 241 5.07 8.74 3.71
CA LEU A 241 4.38 7.52 3.23
C LEU A 241 2.85 7.72 3.16
N ALA A 242 2.18 6.95 2.31
CA ALA A 242 0.72 6.90 2.29
C ALA A 242 0.19 6.34 3.61
N GLU A 243 -0.84 6.95 4.17
CA GLU A 243 -1.40 6.61 5.48
C GLU A 243 -2.92 6.51 5.41
N LEU A 244 -3.43 5.37 5.89
CA LEU A 244 -4.82 5.17 6.26
C LEU A 244 -4.80 4.28 7.50
N GLY A 245 -5.23 4.80 8.64
CA GLY A 245 -5.16 4.07 9.91
C GLY A 245 -5.97 2.78 9.89
N LEU A 246 -5.60 1.81 10.73
CA LEU A 246 -6.28 0.49 10.73
C LEU A 246 -7.78 0.57 11.06
N GLU A 247 -8.24 1.54 11.85
CA GLU A 247 -9.68 1.72 12.09
C GLU A 247 -10.42 2.09 10.79
N ASP A 248 -9.88 3.02 9.99
CA ASP A 248 -10.44 3.37 8.69
C ASP A 248 -10.34 2.20 7.71
N ARG A 249 -9.19 1.53 7.66
CA ARG A 249 -9.00 0.34 6.81
C ARG A 249 -9.99 -0.76 7.19
N TYR A 250 -10.22 -1.00 8.47
CA TYR A 250 -11.20 -1.97 8.94
C TYR A 250 -12.62 -1.54 8.60
N LYS A 251 -12.95 -0.26 8.63
CA LYS A 251 -14.28 0.23 8.24
C LYS A 251 -14.57 0.03 6.75
N TYR A 252 -13.59 0.28 5.88
CA TYR A 252 -13.80 0.33 4.42
C TYR A 252 -13.30 -0.90 3.65
N SER A 253 -12.38 -1.69 4.22
CA SER A 253 -11.70 -2.81 3.53
C SER A 253 -12.06 -4.21 4.06
N TYR A 254 -13.02 -4.35 4.98
CA TYR A 254 -13.25 -5.60 5.75
C TYR A 254 -13.72 -6.85 4.99
N LYS A 255 -13.80 -6.81 3.66
CA LYS A 255 -14.26 -7.97 2.87
C LYS A 255 -13.37 -8.28 1.68
N SER A 256 -12.08 -8.01 1.77
CA SER A 256 -11.14 -8.73 0.90
C SER A 256 -11.17 -10.20 1.31
N ALA A 257 -11.78 -11.06 0.50
CA ALA A 257 -11.84 -12.50 0.75
C ALA A 257 -10.43 -13.13 0.74
N SER A 258 -9.46 -12.49 0.08
CA SER A 258 -8.10 -12.99 -0.08
C SER A 258 -7.10 -12.50 0.97
N ALA A 259 -7.35 -11.37 1.64
CA ALA A 259 -6.41 -10.81 2.63
C ALA A 259 -7.13 -9.89 3.64
N PRO A 260 -7.81 -10.44 4.65
CA PRO A 260 -8.46 -9.64 5.68
C PRO A 260 -7.43 -8.99 6.61
N GLU A 261 -7.69 -7.74 7.00
CA GLU A 261 -6.94 -7.08 8.08
C GLU A 261 -7.19 -7.81 9.41
N PRO A 262 -6.20 -7.91 10.31
CA PRO A 262 -6.40 -8.52 11.62
C PRO A 262 -7.47 -7.80 12.44
N ASP A 263 -8.03 -8.48 13.43
CA ASP A 263 -9.04 -7.90 14.31
C ASP A 263 -8.46 -6.96 15.39
N ARG A 264 -9.34 -6.21 16.06
CA ARG A 264 -8.94 -5.28 17.12
C ARG A 264 -8.25 -5.96 18.30
N GLY A 265 -8.58 -7.22 18.60
CA GLY A 265 -7.91 -8.00 19.66
C GLY A 265 -6.45 -8.24 19.32
N THR A 266 -6.18 -8.56 18.05
CA THR A 266 -4.84 -8.73 17.50
C THR A 266 -4.04 -7.43 17.57
N TRP A 267 -4.66 -6.30 17.24
CA TRP A 267 -4.01 -4.98 17.31
C TRP A 267 -3.62 -4.61 18.73
N GLN A 268 -4.53 -4.79 19.69
CA GLN A 268 -4.27 -4.49 21.11
C GLN A 268 -3.14 -5.34 21.68
N LYS A 269 -3.10 -6.63 21.33
CA LYS A 269 -2.01 -7.53 21.73
C LYS A 269 -0.68 -7.11 21.10
N ALA A 270 -0.68 -6.80 19.80
CA ALA A 270 0.51 -6.32 19.10
C ALA A 270 1.05 -5.03 19.71
N TYR A 271 0.17 -4.07 20.04
CA TYR A 271 0.56 -2.81 20.66
C TYR A 271 1.25 -3.01 22.01
N LYS A 272 0.72 -3.87 22.88
CA LYS A 272 1.37 -4.20 24.17
C LYS A 272 2.79 -4.74 23.95
N LEU A 273 2.95 -5.70 23.04
CA LEU A 273 4.26 -6.27 22.70
C LEU A 273 5.20 -5.23 22.07
N TYR A 274 4.65 -4.29 21.30
CA TYR A 274 5.41 -3.22 20.66
C TYR A 274 5.94 -2.20 21.68
N ILE A 275 5.13 -1.81 22.67
CA ILE A 275 5.56 -0.98 23.79
C ILE A 275 6.63 -1.71 24.61
N GLU A 276 6.42 -2.99 24.91
CA GLU A 276 7.40 -3.81 25.64
C GLU A 276 8.73 -3.93 24.90
N ALA A 277 8.70 -4.02 23.57
CA ALA A 277 9.90 -4.17 22.75
C ALA A 277 10.76 -2.89 22.70
N PHE A 278 10.13 -1.72 22.65
CA PHE A 278 10.81 -0.48 22.26
C PHE A 278 10.76 0.66 23.25
N LYS A 279 9.94 0.57 24.31
CA LYS A 279 9.75 1.66 25.27
C LYS A 279 9.79 1.18 26.72
N GLU A 280 8.95 0.21 27.09
CA GLU A 280 8.76 -0.22 28.48
C GLU A 280 8.83 -1.74 28.62
N PRO A 281 10.04 -2.34 28.59
CA PRO A 281 10.19 -3.78 28.79
C PRO A 281 9.70 -4.24 30.17
N LYS A 282 9.05 -5.40 30.23
CA LYS A 282 8.51 -5.97 31.49
C LYS A 282 9.57 -6.29 32.54
N SER A 283 10.75 -6.75 32.15
CA SER A 283 11.79 -7.18 33.09
C SER A 283 12.87 -6.11 33.27
N ALA A 284 13.36 -5.96 34.50
CA ALA A 284 14.45 -5.00 34.81
C ALA A 284 15.72 -5.27 33.99
N GLN A 285 16.01 -6.54 33.69
CA GLN A 285 17.15 -6.91 32.84
C GLN A 285 16.95 -6.46 31.39
N ALA A 286 15.76 -6.65 30.82
CA ALA A 286 15.45 -6.20 29.47
C ALA A 286 15.44 -4.67 29.39
N LYS A 287 14.90 -3.99 30.41
CA LYS A 287 14.95 -2.53 30.52
C LYS A 287 16.39 -2.01 30.52
N LYS A 288 17.26 -2.57 31.36
CA LYS A 288 18.69 -2.21 31.39
C LYS A 288 19.36 -2.39 30.02
N LYS A 289 19.04 -3.47 29.30
CA LYS A 289 19.55 -3.72 27.95
C LYS A 289 19.04 -2.69 26.93
N LEU A 290 17.76 -2.33 26.99
CA LEU A 290 17.18 -1.31 26.11
C LEU A 290 17.80 0.07 26.39
N ASP A 291 17.96 0.46 27.65
CA ASP A 291 18.56 1.74 28.08
C ASP A 291 20.04 1.86 27.63
N GLN A 292 20.74 0.74 27.44
CA GLN A 292 22.10 0.74 26.88
C GLN A 292 22.13 1.12 25.40
N ILE A 293 21.04 0.86 24.66
CA ILE A 293 20.89 1.18 23.25
C ILE A 293 20.31 2.60 23.10
N LEU A 294 19.24 2.91 23.83
CA LEU A 294 18.48 4.16 23.73
C LEU A 294 18.90 5.15 24.82
N LYS A 295 19.95 5.92 24.54
CA LYS A 295 20.50 6.91 25.48
C LYS A 295 19.91 8.31 25.28
N ASN A 296 19.56 8.63 24.04
CA ASN A 296 19.01 9.94 23.68
C ASN A 296 17.48 9.90 23.78
N PRO A 297 16.84 10.85 24.49
CA PRO A 297 15.39 10.97 24.49
C PRO A 297 14.89 11.32 23.08
N LEU A 298 13.67 10.88 22.76
CA LEU A 298 13.05 11.21 21.48
C LEU A 298 12.47 12.62 21.50
N PRO A 299 12.38 13.29 20.34
CA PRO A 299 11.51 14.44 20.17
C PRO A 299 10.05 14.08 20.56
N PRO A 300 9.32 14.94 21.29
CA PRO A 300 7.98 14.60 21.80
C PRO A 300 6.96 14.25 20.70
N ASP A 301 7.06 14.89 19.53
CA ASP A 301 6.19 14.62 18.38
C ASP A 301 6.46 13.24 17.77
N VAL A 302 7.74 12.85 17.68
CA VAL A 302 8.16 11.51 17.23
C VAL A 302 7.70 10.45 18.23
N GLU A 303 7.88 10.70 19.53
CA GLU A 303 7.47 9.77 20.59
C GLU A 303 5.95 9.54 20.57
N ALA A 304 5.16 10.61 20.50
CA ALA A 304 3.71 10.53 20.48
C ALA A 304 3.20 9.77 19.24
N GLU A 305 3.79 10.02 18.08
CA GLU A 305 3.40 9.34 16.84
C GLU A 305 3.83 7.87 16.82
N LEU A 306 4.97 7.51 17.40
CA LEU A 306 5.44 6.12 17.43
C LEU A 306 4.78 5.27 18.51
N PHE A 307 4.44 5.84 19.67
CA PHE A 307 4.09 5.09 20.88
C PHE A 307 2.70 5.39 21.44
N SER A 308 1.90 6.27 20.86
CA SER A 308 0.47 6.27 21.14
C SER A 308 -0.23 5.11 20.42
N TYR A 309 -1.34 4.63 20.95
CA TYR A 309 -2.12 3.57 20.31
C TYR A 309 -2.61 4.00 18.91
N GLU A 310 -3.11 5.23 18.79
CA GLU A 310 -3.54 5.81 17.52
C GLU A 310 -2.37 5.95 16.53
N GLY A 311 -1.20 6.39 17.01
CA GLY A 311 0.02 6.46 16.22
C GLY A 311 0.49 5.10 15.72
N PHE A 312 0.41 4.07 16.57
CA PHE A 312 0.70 2.69 16.21
C PHE A 312 -0.24 2.16 15.11
N LEU A 313 -1.57 2.40 15.22
CA LEU A 313 -2.52 2.00 14.18
C LEU A 313 -2.31 2.75 12.86
N ARG A 314 -1.91 4.03 12.90
CA ARG A 314 -1.48 4.78 11.71
C ARG A 314 -0.20 4.18 11.11
N GLY A 315 0.78 3.84 11.94
CA GLY A 315 2.02 3.19 11.54
C GLY A 315 1.78 1.86 10.81
N LEU A 316 0.89 1.01 11.35
CA LEU A 316 0.49 -0.23 10.68
C LEU A 316 -0.22 0.03 9.34
N GLY A 317 -1.08 1.05 9.30
CA GLY A 317 -1.71 1.52 8.08
C GLY A 317 -0.70 1.96 7.01
N ARG A 318 0.35 2.69 7.42
CA ARG A 318 1.47 3.08 6.54
C ARG A 318 2.16 1.85 5.97
N MET A 319 2.50 0.87 6.80
CA MET A 319 3.18 -0.33 6.32
C MET A 319 2.29 -1.11 5.33
N SER A 320 1.00 -1.23 5.63
CA SER A 320 0.03 -1.93 4.78
C SER A 320 -0.13 -1.32 3.38
N LEU A 321 0.12 -0.01 3.24
CA LEU A 321 -0.05 0.73 1.98
C LEU A 321 1.25 0.96 1.19
N ASN A 322 2.42 0.74 1.79
CA ASN A 322 3.69 1.14 1.15
C ASN A 322 4.72 0.01 1.05
N LEU A 323 4.47 -1.13 1.70
CA LEU A 323 5.34 -2.28 1.59
C LEU A 323 5.24 -2.89 0.19
N GLU A 324 6.38 -3.03 -0.46
CA GLU A 324 6.51 -3.74 -1.72
C GLU A 324 6.40 -5.26 -1.48
N ALA A 325 6.04 -6.05 -2.50
CA ALA A 325 5.72 -7.47 -2.39
C ALA A 325 6.81 -8.30 -1.69
N HIS A 326 8.09 -7.96 -1.88
CA HIS A 326 9.23 -8.65 -1.25
C HIS A 326 9.65 -8.06 0.10
N GLY A 327 8.77 -7.30 0.74
CA GLY A 327 8.97 -6.80 2.10
C GLY A 327 9.87 -5.57 2.20
N GLY A 328 10.24 -4.97 1.06
CA GLY A 328 11.00 -3.74 1.01
C GLY A 328 10.10 -2.51 1.17
N LEU A 329 10.56 -1.54 1.95
CA LEU A 329 9.98 -0.19 1.98
C LEU A 329 10.97 0.77 1.33
N TYR A 330 10.51 1.66 0.46
CA TYR A 330 11.36 2.48 -0.40
C TYR A 330 10.90 3.93 -0.37
N ALA A 331 11.84 4.87 -0.33
CA ALA A 331 11.56 6.29 -0.18
C ALA A 331 10.93 6.87 -1.46
N LEU A 332 11.48 6.55 -2.63
CA LEU A 332 10.98 7.05 -3.90
C LEU A 332 9.86 6.17 -4.47
N HIS A 333 10.01 4.85 -4.48
CA HIS A 333 8.98 3.94 -5.00
C HIS A 333 7.61 4.09 -4.30
N SER A 334 7.56 4.47 -3.00
CA SER A 334 6.30 4.76 -2.30
C SER A 334 5.51 5.98 -2.83
N HIS A 335 6.05 6.71 -3.82
CA HIS A 335 5.32 7.76 -4.54
C HIS A 335 4.56 7.23 -5.76
N LEU A 336 4.72 5.98 -6.17
CA LEU A 336 4.09 5.46 -7.38
C LEU A 336 2.62 5.16 -7.17
N ASN A 337 1.77 5.61 -8.09
CA ASN A 337 0.33 5.32 -8.09
C ASN A 337 -0.02 4.08 -8.92
N HIS A 338 -1.24 3.59 -8.71
CA HIS A 338 -1.78 2.42 -9.38
C HIS A 338 -2.31 2.69 -10.81
N SER A 339 -2.07 1.75 -11.71
CA SER A 339 -2.88 1.48 -12.92
C SER A 339 -2.95 -0.02 -13.19
N CYS A 340 -4.11 -0.54 -13.61
CA CYS A 340 -4.26 -1.91 -14.12
C CYS A 340 -3.58 -2.13 -15.49
N ASP A 341 -3.17 -1.04 -16.14
CA ASP A 341 -2.29 -1.02 -17.30
C ASP A 341 -1.08 -0.11 -16.99
N PRO A 342 -0.06 -0.63 -16.29
CA PRO A 342 1.07 0.17 -15.84
C PRO A 342 2.09 0.40 -16.97
N ASN A 343 2.69 1.59 -16.97
CA ASN A 343 3.75 1.97 -17.91
C ASN A 343 5.16 1.72 -17.39
N ILE A 344 5.31 1.36 -16.11
CA ILE A 344 6.57 0.94 -15.52
C ILE A 344 6.47 -0.45 -14.89
N SER A 345 7.63 -1.03 -14.63
CA SER A 345 7.80 -2.34 -14.04
C SER A 345 8.87 -2.28 -12.96
N VAL A 346 8.56 -2.79 -11.77
CA VAL A 346 9.52 -2.95 -10.67
C VAL A 346 10.09 -4.37 -10.72
N ARG A 347 11.42 -4.50 -10.65
CA ARG A 347 12.15 -5.77 -10.78
C ARG A 347 13.30 -5.86 -9.80
N HIS A 348 13.58 -7.08 -9.32
CA HIS A 348 14.74 -7.39 -8.51
C HIS A 348 15.81 -8.04 -9.41
N LEU A 349 16.58 -7.22 -10.12
CA LEU A 349 17.54 -7.70 -11.13
C LEU A 349 18.95 -7.97 -10.59
N ASP A 350 19.29 -7.42 -9.41
CA ASP A 350 20.65 -7.49 -8.88
C ASP A 350 20.89 -8.79 -8.12
N GLN A 351 21.37 -9.83 -8.81
CA GLN A 351 21.64 -11.14 -8.23
C GLN A 351 22.64 -11.15 -7.06
N ARG A 352 23.43 -10.08 -6.86
CA ARG A 352 24.36 -9.95 -5.72
C ARG A 352 23.62 -9.57 -4.41
N ASN A 353 22.51 -8.86 -4.54
CA ASN A 353 21.63 -8.42 -3.44
C ASN A 353 20.18 -8.85 -3.72
N ALA A 354 20.04 -10.10 -4.19
CA ALA A 354 18.99 -10.63 -5.08
C ALA A 354 17.52 -10.26 -4.80
N LEU A 355 17.17 -9.83 -3.59
CA LEU A 355 15.76 -9.66 -3.21
C LEU A 355 15.40 -8.27 -2.68
N SER A 356 16.37 -7.38 -2.46
CA SER A 356 16.12 -6.15 -1.70
C SER A 356 16.35 -4.85 -2.46
N ARG A 357 17.15 -4.85 -3.54
CA ARG A 357 17.28 -3.68 -4.42
C ARG A 357 16.26 -3.78 -5.55
N ILE A 358 15.49 -2.72 -5.75
CA ILE A 358 14.59 -2.61 -6.89
C ILE A 358 15.26 -1.88 -8.05
N THR A 359 14.90 -2.27 -9.26
CA THR A 359 15.16 -1.58 -10.53
C THR A 359 13.81 -1.28 -11.16
N VAL A 360 13.57 -0.01 -11.49
CA VAL A 360 12.34 0.42 -12.15
C VAL A 360 12.60 0.67 -13.63
N ILE A 361 11.82 0.01 -14.48
CA ILE A 361 12.03 -0.06 -15.92
C ILE A 361 10.76 0.40 -16.64
N ALA A 362 10.89 1.19 -17.70
CA ALA A 362 9.78 1.55 -18.56
C ALA A 362 9.30 0.35 -19.38
N LYS A 363 7.98 0.10 -19.38
CA LYS A 363 7.34 -0.99 -20.15
C LYS A 363 6.94 -0.58 -21.57
N ARG A 364 6.90 0.73 -21.83
CA ARG A 364 6.55 1.38 -23.09
C ARG A 364 7.18 2.77 -23.10
N PRO A 365 7.22 3.49 -24.23
CA PRO A 365 7.61 4.89 -24.23
C PRO A 365 6.73 5.72 -23.29
N ILE A 366 7.35 6.63 -22.52
CA ILE A 366 6.67 7.55 -21.59
C ILE A 366 7.06 8.97 -21.96
N LYS A 367 6.09 9.81 -22.31
CA LYS A 367 6.34 11.20 -22.67
C LYS A 367 6.51 12.11 -21.46
N ALA A 368 7.25 13.19 -21.65
CA ALA A 368 7.33 14.25 -20.64
C ALA A 368 5.91 14.70 -20.20
N GLY A 369 5.69 14.75 -18.89
CA GLY A 369 4.40 15.07 -18.28
C GLY A 369 3.51 13.86 -17.97
N GLU A 370 3.78 12.68 -18.53
CA GLU A 370 3.07 11.45 -18.16
C GLU A 370 3.41 11.01 -16.72
N GLU A 371 2.44 10.42 -16.04
CA GLU A 371 2.64 9.84 -14.71
C GLU A 371 3.22 8.43 -14.81
N LEU A 372 4.16 8.11 -13.92
CA LEU A 372 4.69 6.77 -13.76
C LEU A 372 3.75 5.95 -12.87
N LEU A 373 3.24 4.83 -13.41
CA LEU A 373 2.20 4.03 -12.80
C LEU A 373 2.62 2.56 -12.74
N VAL A 374 2.46 1.97 -11.55
CA VAL A 374 2.70 0.55 -11.27
C VAL A 374 1.36 -0.17 -11.03
N THR A 375 1.35 -1.50 -11.01
CA THR A 375 0.18 -2.26 -10.56
C THR A 375 0.33 -2.65 -9.09
N TYR A 376 -0.75 -2.52 -8.31
CA TYR A 376 -0.80 -2.86 -6.88
C TYR A 376 -1.41 -4.25 -6.66
N VAL A 377 -2.07 -4.77 -7.69
CA VAL A 377 -2.78 -6.05 -7.71
C VAL A 377 -2.26 -6.87 -8.88
N ASN A 378 -2.59 -8.16 -8.89
CA ASN A 378 -2.21 -9.03 -10.00
C ASN A 378 -2.92 -8.58 -11.29
N PRO A 379 -2.20 -8.12 -12.32
CA PRO A 379 -2.81 -7.61 -13.55
C PRO A 379 -3.45 -8.73 -14.40
N LYS A 380 -3.19 -10.00 -14.09
CA LYS A 380 -3.81 -11.16 -14.76
C LYS A 380 -5.25 -11.42 -14.32
N LEU A 381 -5.68 -10.84 -13.19
CA LEU A 381 -7.05 -10.99 -12.71
C LEU A 381 -8.04 -10.25 -13.62
N GLY A 382 -9.28 -10.73 -13.68
CA GLY A 382 -10.38 -10.07 -14.37
C GLY A 382 -10.81 -8.76 -13.70
N TYR A 383 -11.59 -7.94 -14.41
CA TYR A 383 -12.02 -6.61 -13.96
C TYR A 383 -12.57 -6.58 -12.51
N LYS A 384 -13.59 -7.40 -12.23
CA LYS A 384 -14.27 -7.45 -10.93
C LYS A 384 -13.29 -7.79 -9.80
N ALA A 385 -12.47 -8.84 -9.99
CA ALA A 385 -11.47 -9.26 -9.01
C ALA A 385 -10.42 -8.17 -8.74
N ARG A 386 -9.91 -7.47 -9.77
CA ARG A 386 -8.98 -6.36 -9.57
C ARG A 386 -9.62 -5.20 -8.80
N GLN A 387 -10.84 -4.79 -9.16
CA GLN A 387 -11.55 -3.73 -8.44
C GLN A 387 -11.78 -4.11 -6.98
N ASP A 388 -12.15 -5.37 -6.73
CA ASP A 388 -12.41 -5.89 -5.40
C ASP A 388 -11.15 -5.89 -4.52
N GLU A 389 -10.01 -6.34 -5.04
CA GLU A 389 -8.71 -6.28 -4.34
C GLU A 389 -8.26 -4.83 -4.09
N LEU A 390 -8.48 -3.93 -5.07
CA LEU A 390 -8.09 -2.52 -4.96
C LEU A 390 -8.85 -1.76 -3.87
N ARG A 391 -10.02 -2.25 -3.42
CA ARG A 391 -10.71 -1.67 -2.26
C ARG A 391 -9.84 -1.64 -1.02
N GLY A 392 -8.97 -2.64 -0.84
CA GLY A 392 -8.02 -2.73 0.27
C GLY A 392 -7.05 -1.55 0.35
N TRP A 393 -6.86 -0.81 -0.75
CA TRP A 393 -5.96 0.34 -0.82
C TRP A 393 -6.63 1.67 -0.47
N GLY A 394 -7.97 1.71 -0.35
CA GLY A 394 -8.71 2.87 0.14
C GLY A 394 -8.76 4.08 -0.82
N PHE A 395 -8.24 3.99 -2.05
CA PHE A 395 -8.32 5.10 -3.03
C PHE A 395 -9.61 5.07 -3.88
N GLY A 396 -10.49 4.09 -3.64
CA GLY A 396 -11.74 3.86 -4.40
C GLY A 396 -11.53 3.07 -5.69
N ALA A 397 -12.57 3.01 -6.53
CA ALA A 397 -12.52 2.25 -7.79
C ALA A 397 -11.46 2.81 -8.75
N CYS A 398 -10.70 1.90 -9.38
CA CYS A 398 -9.73 2.25 -10.40
C CYS A 398 -10.43 2.65 -11.70
N THR A 399 -10.02 3.78 -12.26
CA THR A 399 -10.57 4.36 -13.49
C THR A 399 -9.49 4.52 -14.57
N CYS A 400 -8.51 3.61 -14.64
CA CYS A 400 -7.56 3.60 -15.75
C CYS A 400 -8.24 3.19 -17.07
N SER A 401 -7.59 3.41 -18.21
CA SER A 401 -8.08 3.05 -19.55
C SER A 401 -8.64 1.64 -19.61
N ARG A 402 -7.83 0.64 -19.20
CA ARG A 402 -8.24 -0.77 -19.15
C ARG A 402 -9.50 -1.00 -18.33
N CYS A 403 -9.61 -0.37 -17.14
CA CYS A 403 -10.80 -0.53 -16.30
C CYS A 403 -12.04 0.13 -16.90
N ILE A 404 -11.88 1.27 -17.57
CA ILE A 404 -12.98 1.96 -18.26
C ILE A 404 -13.48 1.11 -19.45
N GLU A 405 -12.57 0.53 -20.22
CA GLU A 405 -12.88 -0.33 -21.37
C GLU A 405 -13.56 -1.63 -20.92
N GLU A 406 -12.98 -2.35 -19.96
CA GLU A 406 -13.55 -3.59 -19.44
C GLU A 406 -14.93 -3.34 -18.79
N ALA A 407 -15.13 -2.23 -18.08
CA ALA A 407 -16.44 -1.87 -17.52
C ALA A 407 -17.50 -1.64 -18.60
N LYS A 408 -17.13 -1.04 -19.75
CA LYS A 408 -18.05 -0.87 -20.89
C LYS A 408 -18.44 -2.22 -21.49
N MET A 409 -17.48 -3.13 -21.67
CA MET A 409 -17.73 -4.48 -22.19
C MET A 409 -18.71 -5.25 -21.31
N MET A 410 -18.56 -5.16 -19.99
CA MET A 410 -19.47 -5.83 -19.04
C MET A 410 -20.90 -5.26 -19.05
N ASN A 411 -21.06 -3.96 -19.35
CA ASN A 411 -22.39 -3.34 -19.46
C ASN A 411 -23.05 -3.55 -20.82
N GLN A 412 -22.29 -3.96 -21.84
CA GLN A 412 -22.76 -4.22 -23.20
C GLN A 412 -22.98 -5.71 -23.49
N ALA A 413 -22.49 -6.60 -22.63
CA ALA A 413 -22.85 -8.01 -22.68
C ALA A 413 -24.37 -8.12 -22.45
N PRO A 414 -25.15 -8.71 -23.36
CA PRO A 414 -26.48 -9.16 -23.01
C PRO A 414 -26.35 -10.06 -21.79
N ALA A 415 -27.32 -10.01 -20.87
CA ALA A 415 -27.44 -11.03 -19.85
C ALA A 415 -27.70 -12.37 -20.56
N THR A 416 -26.66 -13.04 -21.02
CA THR A 416 -26.80 -14.42 -21.44
C THR A 416 -26.92 -15.22 -20.15
N ASN A 417 -27.98 -16.01 -20.05
CA ASN A 417 -28.22 -16.96 -18.97
C ASN A 417 -27.14 -18.06 -18.91
N ASP A 418 -26.08 -17.98 -19.71
CA ASP A 418 -25.04 -19.00 -19.87
C ASP A 418 -24.32 -19.30 -18.55
N GLU A 419 -24.06 -18.31 -17.67
CA GLU A 419 -23.42 -18.59 -16.36
C GLU A 419 -24.34 -19.36 -15.40
N LEU A 420 -25.68 -19.28 -15.57
CA LEU A 420 -26.64 -20.05 -14.78
C LEU A 420 -26.89 -21.44 -15.37
N ASP A 421 -26.85 -21.55 -16.70
CA ASP A 421 -27.00 -22.83 -17.40
C ASP A 421 -25.73 -23.69 -17.23
N ASP A 422 -24.52 -23.10 -17.29
CA ASP A 422 -23.26 -23.82 -17.03
C ASP A 422 -23.17 -24.33 -15.58
N LEU A 423 -23.62 -23.53 -14.60
CA LEU A 423 -23.66 -23.94 -13.19
C LEU A 423 -24.73 -25.01 -12.94
N ALA A 424 -25.87 -24.92 -13.63
CA ALA A 424 -26.95 -25.91 -13.56
C ALA A 424 -26.53 -27.25 -14.19
N ASP A 425 -25.77 -27.22 -15.28
CA ASP A 425 -25.27 -28.41 -15.95
C ASP A 425 -24.12 -29.08 -15.16
N GLU A 426 -23.24 -28.30 -14.53
CA GLU A 426 -22.25 -28.83 -13.57
C GLU A 426 -22.91 -29.44 -12.32
N LEU A 427 -23.97 -28.81 -11.78
CA LEU A 427 -24.73 -29.33 -10.64
C LEU A 427 -25.50 -30.62 -10.99
N LYS A 428 -26.08 -30.71 -12.18
CA LYS A 428 -26.76 -31.92 -12.67
C LYS A 428 -25.77 -33.07 -12.90
N ALA A 429 -24.61 -32.78 -13.47
CA ALA A 429 -23.53 -33.75 -13.65
C ALA A 429 -22.98 -34.26 -12.31
N GLY A 430 -22.85 -33.39 -11.30
CA GLY A 430 -22.39 -33.76 -9.95
C GLY A 430 -23.40 -34.55 -9.13
N LEU A 431 -24.70 -34.41 -9.41
CA LEU A 431 -25.79 -35.10 -8.71
C LEU A 431 -26.30 -36.36 -9.44
N GLY A 432 -25.74 -36.69 -10.61
CA GLY A 432 -26.08 -37.89 -11.38
C GLY A 432 -27.50 -37.88 -11.97
N VAL A 433 -28.08 -36.69 -12.15
CA VAL A 433 -29.40 -36.53 -12.76
C VAL A 433 -29.17 -36.02 -14.18
N VAL A 434 -29.24 -36.94 -15.15
CA VAL A 434 -29.28 -36.59 -16.58
C VAL A 434 -30.69 -36.19 -16.96
#